data_AF-A0A0N4VRL4-F1
#
_entry.id   AF-A0A0N4VRL4-F1
#
_cell.length_a   1.000
_cell.length_b   1.000
_cell.length_c   1.000
_cell.angle_alpha   90.00
_cell.angle_beta   90.00
_cell.angle_gamma   90.00
#
_symmetry.space_group_name_H-M   'P 1'
#
loop_
_entity.id
_entity.type
_entity.pdbx_description
1 polymer ?
#
loop_
_entity_poly.entity_id
_entity_poly.type
_entity_poly.pdbx_seq_one_letter_code
_entity_poly.pdbx_strand_id
1 'polypeptide(L)'
;NCNVTERDPWLYNRPHNYVDFASDENGLWITYIRQGSQHVTVSKIESDFYVVDTWDIYELNATDFADSFIMCGVLYAIKSGTERDTEIFFGYDLYRRKAYNISIRWYNPYRGLTMLQYNPVDERLYFFDSRRLLSVNIRTEEEEDGVTIDYSDYE
;
A
#
# COMPACT_ATOMS: atom_id res chain seq x y z
N ASN A 1 24.34 -20.83 14.23
CA ASN A 1 24.88 -20.90 12.86
C ASN A 1 24.22 -19.77 12.07
N CYS A 2 24.77 -18.55 12.10
CA CYS A 2 24.15 -17.33 11.52
C CYS A 2 24.22 -17.28 9.98
N ASN A 3 24.43 -18.44 9.35
CA ASN A 3 24.73 -18.60 7.92
C ASN A 3 23.57 -19.23 7.14
N VAL A 4 22.38 -19.33 7.74
CA VAL A 4 21.18 -19.82 7.07
C VAL A 4 20.12 -18.72 7.14
N THR A 5 20.28 -17.71 6.30
CA THR A 5 19.09 -17.14 5.67
C THR A 5 18.86 -18.03 4.45
N GLU A 6 17.98 -19.03 4.55
CA GLU A 6 17.11 -19.25 3.39
C GLU A 6 16.56 -17.86 3.09
N ARG A 7 17.01 -17.24 2.00
CA ARG A 7 16.75 -15.82 1.77
C ARG A 7 15.25 -15.63 1.74
N ASP A 8 14.70 -15.04 2.79
CA ASP A 8 13.29 -14.69 2.84
C ASP A 8 12.96 -13.93 1.56
N PRO A 9 11.80 -14.19 0.94
CA PRO A 9 11.41 -13.52 -0.30
C PRO A 9 11.50 -12.00 -0.12
N TRP A 10 11.88 -11.30 -1.20
CA TRP A 10 11.88 -9.85 -1.18
C TRP A 10 10.44 -9.35 -1.10
N LEU A 11 10.23 -8.32 -0.29
CA LEU A 11 9.03 -7.51 -0.36
C LEU A 11 9.10 -6.70 -1.67
N TYR A 12 8.08 -6.84 -2.51
CA TYR A 12 7.96 -6.29 -3.86
C TYR A 12 8.75 -7.04 -4.95
N ASN A 13 8.44 -6.74 -6.21
CA ASN A 13 9.08 -7.28 -7.40
C ASN A 13 10.48 -6.70 -7.68
N ARG A 14 11.17 -6.22 -6.64
CA ARG A 14 12.50 -5.59 -6.71
C ARG A 14 13.42 -6.10 -5.60
N PRO A 15 14.75 -6.12 -5.81
CA PRO A 15 15.66 -6.67 -4.83
C PRO A 15 15.86 -5.74 -3.62
N HIS A 16 16.30 -6.35 -2.51
CA HIS A 16 16.78 -5.65 -1.31
C HIS A 16 15.74 -4.86 -0.51
N ASN A 17 14.45 -5.18 -0.64
CA ASN A 17 13.42 -4.74 0.30
C ASN A 17 12.82 -5.97 1.00
N TYR A 18 12.64 -5.89 2.32
CA TYR A 18 12.06 -6.95 3.16
C TYR A 18 10.93 -6.41 4.06
N VAL A 19 11.03 -5.12 4.42
CA VAL A 19 10.12 -4.43 5.30
C VAL A 19 10.01 -3.00 4.78
N ASP A 20 8.78 -2.51 4.64
CA ASP A 20 8.48 -1.14 4.30
C ASP A 20 7.66 -0.48 5.41
N PHE A 21 8.00 0.75 5.76
CA PHE A 21 7.30 1.54 6.77
C PHE A 21 6.35 2.50 6.07
N ALA A 22 5.17 2.71 6.62
CA ALA A 22 4.25 3.74 6.12
C ALA A 22 3.65 4.54 7.28
N SER A 23 3.24 5.76 6.98
CA SER A 23 2.50 6.63 7.89
C SER A 23 1.27 7.19 7.20
N ASP A 24 0.17 7.24 7.93
CA ASP A 24 -1.08 7.87 7.48
C ASP A 24 -1.77 8.60 8.64
N GLU A 25 -3.02 9.00 8.44
CA GLU A 25 -3.87 9.66 9.45
C GLU A 25 -4.11 8.79 10.69
N ASN A 26 -3.88 7.48 10.60
CA ASN A 26 -4.18 6.52 11.64
C ASN A 26 -2.95 6.06 12.41
N GLY A 27 -1.73 6.32 11.94
CA GLY A 27 -0.49 6.11 12.68
C GLY A 27 0.62 5.49 11.84
N LEU A 28 1.40 4.61 12.46
CA LEU A 28 2.55 3.94 11.83
C LEU A 28 2.22 2.50 11.47
N TRP A 29 2.73 2.08 10.32
CA TRP A 29 2.50 0.77 9.75
C TRP A 29 3.81 0.14 9.28
N ILE A 30 3.87 -1.18 9.34
CA ILE A 30 4.94 -1.97 8.72
C ILE A 30 4.32 -2.97 7.76
N THR A 31 4.88 -3.07 6.56
CA THR A 31 4.52 -4.03 5.53
C THR A 31 5.69 -4.99 5.34
N TYR A 32 5.46 -6.30 5.38
CA TYR A 32 6.52 -7.30 5.35
C TYR A 32 5.98 -8.67 4.92
N ILE A 33 6.86 -9.66 4.78
CA ILE A 33 6.49 -11.05 4.54
C ILE A 33 6.81 -11.89 5.78
N ARG A 34 5.83 -12.65 6.27
CA ARG A 34 6.06 -13.62 7.35
C ARG A 34 6.82 -14.84 6.84
N GLN A 35 7.63 -15.44 7.71
CA GLN A 35 8.34 -16.68 7.41
C GLN A 35 7.36 -17.77 6.92
N GLY A 36 7.65 -18.36 5.75
CA GLY A 36 6.80 -19.39 5.14
C GLY A 36 5.55 -18.85 4.42
N SER A 37 5.36 -17.53 4.34
CA SER A 37 4.31 -16.89 3.54
C SER A 37 4.85 -16.37 2.21
N GLN A 38 3.96 -16.20 1.23
CA GLN A 38 4.20 -15.45 -0.01
C GLN A 38 3.34 -14.18 -0.11
N HIS A 39 2.45 -13.98 0.86
CA HIS A 39 1.49 -12.90 0.90
C HIS A 39 2.02 -11.74 1.74
N VAL A 40 1.49 -10.55 1.45
CA VAL A 40 1.79 -9.34 2.23
C VAL A 40 1.16 -9.45 3.62
N THR A 41 1.95 -9.15 4.64
CA THR A 41 1.47 -8.90 6.00
C THR A 41 1.68 -7.42 6.32
N VAL A 42 0.64 -6.79 6.89
CA VAL A 42 0.70 -5.42 7.41
C VAL A 42 0.49 -5.47 8.92
N SER A 43 1.29 -4.73 9.69
CA SER A 43 1.05 -4.54 11.12
C SER A 43 0.99 -3.06 11.45
N LYS A 44 0.07 -2.69 12.34
CA LYS A 44 0.04 -1.36 12.94
C LYS A 44 0.99 -1.36 14.13
N ILE A 45 1.83 -0.34 14.23
CA ILE A 45 2.82 -0.21 15.31
C ILE A 45 2.71 1.13 16.02
N GLU A 46 3.07 1.13 17.28
CA GLU A 46 3.31 2.35 18.06
C GLU A 46 4.77 2.81 17.93
N SER A 47 5.06 4.02 18.43
CA SER A 47 6.40 4.62 18.38
C SER A 47 7.50 3.84 19.12
N ASP A 48 7.11 2.96 20.05
CA ASP A 48 7.99 2.04 20.78
C ASP A 48 8.11 0.66 20.11
N PHE A 49 7.63 0.54 18.86
CA PHE A 49 7.55 -0.70 18.08
C PHE A 49 6.61 -1.77 18.66
N TYR A 50 5.72 -1.40 19.58
CA TYR A 50 4.65 -2.29 20.01
C TYR A 50 3.68 -2.56 18.85
N VAL A 51 3.43 -3.85 18.55
CA VAL A 51 2.48 -4.26 17.51
C VAL A 51 1.07 -4.22 18.06
N VAL A 52 0.23 -3.36 17.48
CA VAL A 52 -1.17 -3.14 17.90
C VAL A 52 -2.11 -4.18 17.30
N ASP A 53 -2.03 -4.38 15.98
CA ASP A 53 -2.83 -5.36 15.24
C ASP A 53 -2.07 -5.76 13.95
N THR A 54 -2.49 -6.86 13.33
CA THR A 54 -1.83 -7.44 12.15
C THR A 54 -2.85 -8.03 11.17
N TRP A 55 -2.58 -7.83 9.89
CA TRP A 55 -3.39 -8.26 8.76
C TRP A 55 -2.55 -9.07 7.79
N ASP A 56 -2.94 -10.30 7.54
CA ASP A 56 -2.40 -11.12 6.45
C ASP A 56 -3.31 -10.92 5.21
N ILE A 57 -2.76 -10.36 4.13
CA ILE A 57 -3.49 -10.00 2.91
C ILE A 57 -3.28 -11.09 1.86
N TYR A 58 -4.08 -12.16 1.95
CA TYR A 58 -3.93 -13.35 1.11
C TYR A 58 -4.19 -13.10 -0.38
N GLU A 59 -4.91 -12.03 -0.71
CA GLU A 59 -5.21 -11.63 -2.09
C GLU A 59 -4.02 -10.96 -2.79
N LEU A 60 -2.96 -10.60 -2.06
CA LEU A 60 -1.81 -9.88 -2.58
C LEU A 60 -0.51 -10.65 -2.31
N ASN A 61 0.05 -11.24 -3.36
CA ASN A 61 1.39 -11.80 -3.30
C ASN A 61 2.44 -10.68 -3.21
N ALA A 62 3.36 -10.82 -2.28
CA ALA A 62 4.34 -9.80 -1.96
C ALA A 62 5.30 -9.48 -3.10
N THR A 63 5.49 -10.39 -4.06
CA THR A 63 6.43 -10.23 -5.18
C THR A 63 5.77 -9.80 -6.50
N ASP A 64 4.47 -9.53 -6.52
CA ASP A 64 3.70 -9.32 -7.77
C ASP A 64 3.50 -7.83 -8.12
N PHE A 65 4.04 -6.92 -7.30
CA PHE A 65 3.85 -5.49 -7.41
C PHE A 65 5.11 -4.72 -7.02
N ALA A 66 5.18 -3.44 -7.36
CA ALA A 66 6.42 -2.66 -7.32
C ALA A 66 6.67 -1.90 -6.02
N ASP A 67 5.59 -1.38 -5.42
CA ASP A 67 5.62 -0.63 -4.17
C ASP A 67 4.20 -0.52 -3.61
N SER A 68 4.08 -0.15 -2.33
CA SER A 68 2.78 0.14 -1.70
C SER A 68 2.83 1.40 -0.85
N PHE A 69 1.67 1.98 -0.55
CA PHE A 69 1.51 3.02 0.45
C PHE A 69 0.21 2.80 1.23
N ILE A 70 0.09 3.43 2.39
CA ILE A 70 -1.15 3.43 3.18
C ILE A 70 -1.65 4.86 3.30
N MET A 71 -2.95 5.05 3.08
CA MET A 71 -3.66 6.33 3.22
C MET A 71 -5.05 6.02 3.78
N CYS A 72 -5.48 6.76 4.80
CA CYS A 72 -6.78 6.58 5.46
C CYS A 72 -7.08 5.12 5.89
N GLY A 73 -6.06 4.36 6.31
CA GLY A 73 -6.20 2.96 6.72
C GLY A 73 -6.37 1.96 5.57
N VAL A 74 -6.11 2.38 4.33
CA VAL A 74 -6.18 1.52 3.14
C VAL A 74 -4.78 1.35 2.55
N LEU A 75 -4.34 0.10 2.39
CA LEU A 75 -3.11 -0.24 1.65
C LEU A 75 -3.39 -0.20 0.15
N TYR A 76 -2.61 0.57 -0.59
CA TYR A 76 -2.64 0.65 -2.05
C TYR A 76 -1.35 0.09 -2.66
N ALA A 77 -1.45 -0.70 -3.73
CA ALA A 77 -0.29 -1.30 -4.41
C ALA A 77 -0.14 -0.84 -5.87
N ILE A 78 1.07 -0.46 -6.26
CA ILE A 78 1.44 -0.08 -7.62
C ILE A 78 1.92 -1.30 -8.41
N LYS A 79 1.40 -1.49 -9.61
CA LYS A 79 1.66 -2.68 -10.44
C LYS A 79 3.11 -2.78 -10.88
N SER A 80 3.69 -1.71 -11.43
CA SER A 80 5.04 -1.72 -11.99
C SER A 80 5.83 -0.47 -11.64
N GLY A 81 7.12 -0.64 -11.35
CA GLY A 81 8.07 0.46 -11.14
C GLY A 81 8.88 0.81 -12.40
N THR A 82 8.78 -0.01 -13.45
CA THR A 82 9.58 0.10 -14.69
C THR A 82 8.75 0.43 -15.92
N GLU A 83 7.44 0.15 -15.89
CA GLU A 83 6.51 0.64 -16.90
C GLU A 83 6.28 2.14 -16.68
N ARG A 84 6.31 2.90 -17.78
CA ARG A 84 6.06 4.34 -17.73
C ARG A 84 4.61 4.63 -17.35
N ASP A 85 3.68 3.98 -18.03
CA ASP A 85 2.25 4.10 -17.81
C ASP A 85 1.81 2.79 -17.15
N THR A 86 1.39 2.88 -15.89
CA THR A 86 1.03 1.72 -15.07
C THR A 86 -0.20 2.10 -14.23
N GLU A 87 -0.46 1.36 -13.16
CA GLU A 87 -1.62 1.58 -12.31
C GLU A 87 -1.37 1.23 -10.84
N ILE A 88 -2.10 1.91 -9.97
CA ILE A 88 -2.45 1.38 -8.66
C ILE A 88 -3.60 0.41 -8.90
N PHE A 89 -3.34 -0.89 -8.73
CA PHE A 89 -4.25 -1.95 -9.17
C PHE A 89 -5.00 -2.65 -8.03
N PHE A 90 -4.59 -2.39 -6.79
CA PHE A 90 -5.12 -3.09 -5.63
C PHE A 90 -5.22 -2.13 -4.43
N GLY A 91 -6.31 -2.27 -3.69
CA GLY A 91 -6.57 -1.60 -2.42
C GLY A 91 -6.99 -2.63 -1.37
N TYR A 92 -6.57 -2.47 -0.11
CA TYR A 92 -7.03 -3.28 1.01
C TYR A 92 -7.37 -2.39 2.20
N ASP A 93 -8.65 -2.34 2.56
CA ASP A 93 -9.11 -1.62 3.75
C ASP A 93 -8.75 -2.45 4.99
N LEU A 94 -7.80 -1.96 5.78
CA LEU A 94 -7.27 -2.65 6.95
C LEU A 94 -8.33 -2.74 8.05
N TYR A 95 -9.22 -1.76 8.18
CA TYR A 95 -10.26 -1.78 9.21
C TYR A 95 -11.42 -2.71 8.85
N ARG A 96 -11.86 -2.71 7.58
CA ARG A 96 -12.94 -3.57 7.09
C ARG A 96 -12.46 -4.96 6.66
N ARG A 97 -11.14 -5.18 6.61
CA ARG A 97 -10.50 -6.44 6.15
C ARG A 97 -11.01 -6.85 4.76
N LYS A 98 -11.06 -5.89 3.84
CA LYS A 98 -11.66 -6.06 2.52
C LYS A 98 -10.72 -5.60 1.41
N ALA A 99 -10.50 -6.49 0.45
CA ALA A 99 -9.75 -6.22 -0.77
C ALA A 99 -10.64 -5.57 -1.84
N TYR A 100 -10.03 -4.71 -2.66
CA TYR A 100 -10.61 -4.02 -3.79
C TYR A 100 -9.67 -4.12 -4.99
N ASN A 101 -10.17 -4.63 -6.11
CA ASN A 101 -9.48 -4.52 -7.38
C ASN A 101 -9.83 -3.17 -7.99
N ILE A 102 -8.84 -2.31 -8.14
CA ILE A 102 -8.98 -0.94 -8.64
C ILE A 102 -8.08 -0.75 -9.86
N SER A 103 -8.25 0.34 -10.59
CA SER A 103 -7.37 0.70 -11.71
C SER A 103 -7.24 2.21 -11.77
N ILE A 104 -6.32 2.74 -10.97
CA ILE A 104 -6.00 4.18 -10.95
C ILE A 104 -4.72 4.36 -11.76
N ARG A 105 -4.78 5.19 -12.80
CA ARG A 105 -3.61 5.45 -13.65
C ARG A 105 -2.47 6.05 -12.84
N TRP A 106 -1.29 5.44 -12.97
CA TRP A 106 -0.05 5.92 -12.38
C TRP A 106 1.01 6.13 -13.45
N TYR A 107 1.89 7.11 -13.24
CA TYR A 107 2.92 7.48 -14.19
C TYR A 107 4.29 7.48 -13.51
N ASN A 108 5.22 6.68 -14.04
CA ASN A 108 6.64 6.67 -13.67
C ASN A 108 7.45 7.40 -14.76
N PRO A 109 7.76 8.71 -14.61
CA PRO A 109 8.39 9.49 -15.67
C PRO A 109 9.74 8.92 -16.15
N TYR A 110 10.49 8.30 -15.24
CA TYR A 110 11.85 7.81 -15.44
C TYR A 110 12.00 6.28 -15.31
N ARG A 111 10.89 5.53 -15.14
CA ARG A 111 10.86 4.04 -15.25
C ARG A 111 11.78 3.31 -14.28
N GLY A 112 12.02 3.86 -13.10
CA GLY A 112 12.82 3.26 -12.04
C GLY A 112 12.32 3.67 -10.66
N LEU A 113 11.04 3.41 -10.37
CA LEU A 113 10.44 3.63 -9.06
C LEU A 113 11.10 2.73 -8.01
N THR A 114 11.67 3.34 -6.97
CA THR A 114 12.36 2.64 -5.88
C THR A 114 11.83 2.96 -4.49
N MET A 115 10.90 3.91 -4.38
CA MET A 115 10.25 4.29 -3.14
C MET A 115 8.94 4.99 -3.49
N LEU A 116 7.89 4.73 -2.72
CA LEU A 116 6.62 5.44 -2.75
C LEU A 116 6.10 5.57 -1.33
N GLN A 117 5.79 6.78 -0.89
CA GLN A 117 5.35 7.04 0.48
C GLN A 117 4.27 8.12 0.49
N TYR A 118 3.26 7.93 1.33
CA TYR A 118 2.21 8.92 1.60
C TYR A 118 2.60 9.80 2.78
N ASN A 119 2.27 11.08 2.70
CA ASN A 119 2.42 12.02 3.81
C ASN A 119 1.04 12.58 4.21
N PRO A 120 0.53 12.24 5.41
CA PRO A 120 -0.77 12.73 5.88
C PRO A 120 -0.79 14.22 6.25
N VAL A 121 0.38 14.88 6.35
CA VAL A 121 0.46 16.30 6.73
C VAL A 121 0.09 17.22 5.56
N ASP A 122 0.48 16.84 4.35
CA ASP A 122 0.26 17.64 3.15
C ASP A 122 -0.53 16.91 2.05
N GLU A 123 -1.00 15.68 2.33
CA GLU A 123 -1.84 14.85 1.46
C GLU A 123 -1.17 14.56 0.10
N ARG A 124 0.13 14.27 0.11
CA ARG A 124 0.94 14.01 -1.09
C ARG A 124 1.59 12.64 -1.08
N LEU A 125 1.77 12.12 -2.28
CA LEU A 125 2.69 10.99 -2.51
C LEU A 125 4.07 11.53 -2.86
N TYR A 126 5.07 11.04 -2.16
CA TYR A 126 6.48 11.25 -2.42
C TYR A 126 7.08 9.97 -2.97
N PHE A 127 7.85 10.07 -4.05
CA PHE A 127 8.44 8.89 -4.67
C PHE A 127 9.82 9.16 -5.26
N PHE A 128 10.68 8.15 -5.19
CA PHE A 128 11.96 8.16 -5.88
C PHE A 128 11.84 7.39 -7.19
N ASP A 129 12.11 8.08 -8.30
CA ASP A 129 12.16 7.49 -9.62
C ASP A 129 13.49 7.83 -10.29
N SER A 130 14.35 6.82 -10.48
CA SER A 130 15.67 6.93 -11.11
C SER A 130 16.50 8.12 -10.59
N ARG A 131 16.78 8.13 -9.28
CA ARG A 131 17.60 9.13 -8.55
C ARG A 131 16.96 10.52 -8.44
N ARG A 132 15.66 10.65 -8.71
CA ARG A 132 14.92 11.91 -8.58
C ARG A 132 13.83 11.75 -7.54
N LEU A 133 13.78 12.67 -6.59
CA LEU A 133 12.66 12.79 -5.66
C LEU A 133 11.57 13.61 -6.31
N LEU A 134 10.37 13.05 -6.40
CA LEU A 134 9.19 13.63 -7.02
C LEU A 134 8.03 13.62 -6.03
N SER A 135 7.03 14.46 -6.26
CA SER A 135 5.77 14.40 -5.52
C SER A 135 4.57 14.68 -6.41
N VAL A 136 3.42 14.12 -6.04
CA VAL A 136 2.12 14.35 -6.69
C VAL A 136 1.05 14.59 -5.63
N ASN A 137 0.05 15.41 -5.99
CA ASN A 137 -1.13 15.61 -5.15
C ASN A 137 -2.07 14.42 -5.30
N ILE A 138 -2.75 14.04 -4.21
CA ILE A 138 -3.84 13.08 -4.26
C ILE A 138 -5.16 13.82 -4.44
N ARG A 139 -6.10 13.20 -5.14
CA ARG A 139 -7.49 13.66 -5.25
C ARG A 139 -8.39 12.49 -4.91
N THR A 140 -9.18 12.65 -3.87
CA THR A 140 -10.22 11.70 -3.47
C THR A 140 -11.55 12.21 -3.97
N GLU A 141 -12.35 11.32 -4.55
CA GLU A 141 -13.77 11.58 -4.79
C GLU A 141 -14.52 11.06 -3.55
N GLU A 142 -15.36 11.90 -2.94
CA GLU A 142 -16.26 11.43 -1.89
C GLU A 142 -17.31 10.52 -2.52
N GLU A 143 -17.51 9.31 -1.98
CA GLU A 143 -18.71 8.55 -2.29
C GLU A 143 -19.90 9.31 -1.66
N GLU A 144 -20.76 9.92 -2.48
CA GLU A 144 -22.08 10.35 -2.01
C GLU A 144 -22.79 9.10 -1.50
N ASP A 145 -23.03 9.04 -0.18
CA ASP A 145 -23.86 8.01 0.46
C ASP A 145 -25.23 8.01 -0.24
N GLY A 146 -25.39 7.15 -1.24
CA GLY A 146 -26.61 6.95 -2.01
C GLY A 146 -27.67 6.24 -1.16
N VAL A 147 -28.15 6.90 -0.12
CA VAL A 147 -29.37 6.52 0.59
C VAL A 147 -30.54 7.13 -0.17
N THR A 148 -31.09 6.38 -1.13
CA THR A 148 -32.47 6.62 -1.57
C THR A 148 -33.39 6.24 -0.42
N ILE A 149 -33.86 7.24 0.32
CA ILE A 149 -35.02 7.07 1.21
C ILE A 149 -36.21 6.80 0.30
N ASP A 150 -36.66 5.55 0.28
CA ASP A 150 -37.92 5.18 -0.34
C ASP A 150 -39.06 5.74 0.53
N TYR A 151 -39.76 6.75 0.02
CA TYR A 151 -40.92 7.35 0.70
C TYR A 151 -42.22 6.55 0.48
N SER A 152 -42.18 5.38 -0.17
CA SER A 152 -43.37 4.57 -0.43
C SER A 152 -43.95 3.87 0.81
N ASP A 153 -43.26 3.89 1.95
CA ASP A 153 -43.78 3.35 3.22
C ASP A 153 -44.62 4.38 4.03
N TYR A 154 -44.89 5.56 3.46
CA TYR A 154 -45.80 6.57 4.02
C TYR A 154 -46.98 6.87 3.10
N GLU A 155 -47.75 5.84 2.70
CA GLU A 155 -49.16 6.00 2.29
C GLU A 155 -50.00 4.75 2.64
#